data_AF-A0A3D5KT42-F1
#
_entry.id   AF-A0A3D5KT42-F1
#
_cell.length_a   1.000
_cell.length_b   1.000
_cell.length_c   1.000
_cell.angle_alpha   90.00
_cell.angle_beta   90.00
_cell.angle_gamma   90.00
#
_symmetry.space_group_name_H-M   'P 1'
#
loop_
_entity.id
_entity.type
_entity.pdbx_description
1 polymer ?
#
loop_
_entity_poly.entity_id
_entity_poly.type
_entity_poly.pdbx_seq_one_letter_code
_entity_poly.pdbx_strand_id
1 'polypeptide(L)'
;LGWYFKNNWVSVRPYFTPGSTNSFSTYFFARHYLKDGNNYIGFSYGFGFSPDERRLQSSNGLSSDNIYMLKAQRIGLQWQKTLAHNWMLSTTVFVAQQELSFEHGNYVWITSPLVSLRKSF
;
A
#
# COMPACT_ATOMS: atom_id res chain seq x y z
N LEU A 1 -12.81 5.73 6.48
CA LEU A 1 -13.31 5.99 7.85
C LEU A 1 -12.22 5.63 8.87
N GLY A 2 -12.20 6.25 10.05
CA GLY A 2 -11.19 5.98 11.08
C GLY A 2 -11.76 6.06 12.48
N TRP A 3 -11.27 5.19 13.37
CA TRP A 3 -11.78 5.03 14.73
C TRP A 3 -10.63 5.07 15.73
N TYR A 4 -10.92 5.67 16.88
CA TYR A 4 -10.04 5.64 18.04
C TYR A 4 -10.60 4.68 19.08
N PHE A 5 -9.74 3.81 19.60
CA PHE A 5 -10.05 2.90 20.69
C PHE A 5 -8.89 2.93 21.70
N LYS A 6 -9.05 3.75 22.75
CA LYS A 6 -7.99 4.07 23.72
C LYS A 6 -6.73 4.60 22.98
N ASN A 7 -5.59 3.99 23.22
CA ASN A 7 -4.31 4.26 22.57
C ASN A 7 -4.20 3.71 21.14
N ASN A 8 -5.28 3.18 20.55
CA ASN A 8 -5.26 2.64 19.20
C ASN A 8 -6.03 3.54 18.25
N TRP A 9 -5.51 3.71 17.05
CA TRP A 9 -6.22 4.31 15.92
C TRP A 9 -6.20 3.34 14.75
N VAL A 10 -7.37 3.08 14.17
CA VAL A 10 -7.53 2.21 13.02
C VAL A 10 -8.28 2.95 11.93
N SER A 11 -7.89 2.76 10.68
CA SER A 11 -8.59 3.32 9.53
C SER A 11 -8.66 2.35 8.36
N VAL A 12 -9.75 2.45 7.61
CA VAL A 12 -9.95 1.75 6.35
C VAL A 12 -10.34 2.76 5.29
N ARG A 13 -9.65 2.72 4.15
CA ARG A 13 -9.83 3.64 3.01
C ARG A 13 -9.97 2.82 1.73
N PRO A 14 -11.20 2.47 1.32
CA PRO A 14 -11.45 1.93 0.00
C PRO A 14 -11.41 3.07 -1.04
N TYR A 15 -10.92 2.74 -2.23
CA TYR A 15 -10.90 3.59 -3.40
C TYR A 15 -11.45 2.76 -4.57
N PHE A 16 -12.45 3.31 -5.24
CA PHE A 16 -13.07 2.71 -6.41
C PHE A 16 -13.02 3.74 -7.53
N THR A 17 -12.43 3.36 -8.65
CA THR A 17 -12.37 4.22 -9.84
C THR A 17 -13.28 3.60 -10.90
N PRO A 18 -14.45 4.21 -11.17
CA PRO A 18 -15.33 3.76 -12.24
C PRO A 18 -14.74 4.09 -13.62
N GLY A 19 -14.90 3.19 -14.59
CA GLY A 19 -14.40 3.35 -15.96
C GLY A 19 -14.92 2.27 -16.91
N SER A 20 -14.36 2.18 -18.13
CA SER A 20 -14.63 1.06 -19.06
C SER A 20 -14.32 -0.29 -18.41
N THR A 21 -13.25 -0.32 -17.61
CA THR A 21 -12.99 -1.37 -16.64
C THR A 21 -12.77 -0.75 -15.27
N ASN A 22 -13.45 -1.31 -14.26
CA ASN A 22 -13.38 -0.80 -12.89
C ASN A 22 -12.04 -1.16 -12.23
N SER A 23 -11.49 -0.23 -11.44
CA SER A 23 -10.37 -0.51 -10.54
C SER A 23 -10.78 -0.33 -9.08
N PHE A 24 -10.17 -1.12 -8.20
CA PHE A 24 -10.44 -1.09 -6.78
C PHE A 24 -9.15 -1.24 -5.99
N SER A 25 -9.01 -0.44 -4.95
CA SER A 25 -7.98 -0.64 -3.93
C SER A 25 -8.52 -0.34 -2.55
N THR A 26 -7.93 -0.95 -1.54
CA THR A 26 -8.25 -0.67 -0.14
C THR A 26 -6.98 -0.61 0.66
N TYR A 27 -6.95 0.34 1.59
CA TYR A 27 -5.86 0.50 2.54
C TYR A 27 -6.38 0.45 3.97
N PHE A 28 -5.88 -0.52 4.73
CA PHE A 28 -6.03 -0.65 6.17
C PHE A 28 -4.78 -0.10 6.86
N PHE A 29 -4.99 0.67 7.92
CA PHE A 29 -3.92 1.18 8.77
C PHE A 29 -4.32 1.11 10.23
N ALA A 30 -3.45 0.56 11.06
CA ALA A 30 -3.58 0.53 12.51
C ALA A 30 -2.36 1.16 13.16
N ARG A 31 -2.57 1.91 14.24
CA ARG A 31 -1.53 2.59 15.00
C ARG A 31 -1.80 2.40 16.49
N HIS A 32 -0.76 1.98 17.20
CA HIS A 32 -0.76 1.95 18.66
C HIS A 32 0.15 3.05 19.19
N TYR A 33 -0.42 4.01 19.91
CA TYR A 33 0.27 5.12 20.53
C TYR A 33 0.89 4.69 21.86
N LEU A 34 2.19 4.95 21.99
CA LEU A 34 2.97 4.58 23.16
C LEU A 34 2.85 5.66 24.24
N LYS A 35 3.67 6.70 24.12
CA LYS A 35 3.73 7.81 25.08
C LYS A 35 2.71 8.91 24.77
N ASP A 36 2.56 9.23 23.49
CA ASP A 36 1.75 10.35 22.98
C ASP A 36 1.42 10.13 21.49
N GLY A 37 0.74 11.10 20.87
CA GLY A 37 0.36 11.05 19.45
C GLY A 37 1.53 10.97 18.46
N ASN A 38 2.75 11.33 18.87
CA ASN A 38 3.94 11.35 18.03
C ASN A 38 4.81 10.09 18.20
N ASN A 39 4.54 9.26 19.21
CA ASN A 39 5.30 8.04 19.50
C ASN A 39 4.39 6.83 19.29
N TYR A 40 4.63 6.06 18.22
CA TYR A 40 3.74 4.96 17.88
C TYR A 40 4.42 3.82 17.12
N ILE A 41 3.76 2.66 17.15
CA ILE A 41 3.99 1.55 16.23
C ILE A 41 2.78 1.47 15.30
N GLY A 42 3.02 1.27 14.02
CA GLY A 42 2.01 1.20 12.98
C GLY A 42 2.09 -0.10 12.19
N PHE A 43 0.93 -0.59 11.79
CA PHE A 43 0.76 -1.67 10.84
C PHE A 43 -0.10 -1.17 9.68
N SER A 44 0.24 -1.59 8.47
CA SER A 44 -0.53 -1.28 7.29
C SER A 44 -0.69 -2.49 6.40
N TYR A 45 -1.86 -2.60 5.79
CA TYR A 45 -2.15 -3.59 4.77
C TYR A 45 -2.92 -2.92 3.63
N GLY A 46 -2.45 -3.07 2.41
CA GLY A 46 -3.11 -2.58 1.21
C GLY A 46 -3.28 -3.70 0.21
N PHE A 47 -4.40 -3.72 -0.47
CA PHE A 47 -4.62 -4.61 -1.61
C PHE A 47 -5.46 -3.91 -2.67
N GLY A 48 -5.30 -4.32 -3.92
CA GLY A 48 -6.09 -3.77 -5.00
C GLY A 48 -5.86 -4.48 -6.32
N PHE A 49 -6.71 -4.16 -7.28
CA PHE A 49 -6.55 -4.55 -8.66
C PHE A 49 -6.75 -3.36 -9.58
N SER A 50 -5.92 -3.29 -10.62
CA SER A 50 -6.08 -2.35 -11.72
C SER A 50 -6.26 -3.12 -13.01
N PRO A 51 -7.24 -2.74 -13.86
CA PRO A 51 -7.34 -3.30 -15.18
C PRO A 51 -6.19 -2.81 -16.05
N ASP A 52 -5.74 -3.71 -16.91
CA ASP A 52 -4.68 -3.51 -17.90
C ASP A 52 -5.22 -4.02 -19.25
N GLU A 53 -5.51 -3.10 -20.16
CA GLU A 53 -5.99 -3.41 -21.52
C GLU A 53 -4.80 -3.84 -22.38
N ARG A 54 -4.64 -5.15 -22.59
CA ARG A 54 -3.54 -5.69 -23.40
C ARG A 54 -4.01 -6.03 -24.81
N ARG A 55 -3.51 -5.31 -25.82
CA ARG A 55 -3.47 -5.79 -27.22
C ARG A 55 -2.14 -6.53 -27.43
N LEU A 56 -2.08 -7.81 -27.06
CA LEU A 56 -0.93 -8.65 -27.41
C LEU A 56 -0.96 -8.94 -28.92
N GLN A 57 0.00 -8.42 -29.69
CA GLN A 57 0.25 -8.90 -31.04
C GLN A 57 0.87 -10.31 -30.95
N SER A 58 0.03 -11.34 -31.01
CA SER A 58 0.48 -12.71 -31.27
C SER A 58 1.11 -12.77 -32.66
N SER A 59 2.26 -13.46 -32.79
CA SER A 59 2.95 -13.71 -34.07
C SER A 59 2.08 -14.43 -35.10
N ASN A 60 0.93 -14.99 -34.68
CA ASN A 60 0.03 -15.78 -35.52
C ASN A 60 -1.34 -15.11 -35.77
N GLY A 61 -1.43 -13.78 -35.64
CA GLY A 61 -2.66 -13.04 -35.89
C GLY A 61 -3.38 -12.66 -34.60
N LEU A 62 -4.18 -11.60 -34.72
CA LEU A 62 -4.88 -10.87 -33.66
C LEU A 62 -5.65 -11.79 -32.71
N SER A 63 -5.06 -12.09 -31.54
CA SER A 63 -5.71 -12.88 -30.50
C SER A 63 -6.12 -12.00 -29.33
N SER A 64 -7.44 -11.75 -29.25
CA SER A 64 -8.30 -11.41 -28.11
C SER A 64 -7.95 -10.19 -27.25
N ASP A 65 -8.86 -9.20 -27.23
CA ASP A 65 -8.98 -8.14 -26.21
C ASP A 65 -9.31 -8.75 -24.84
N ASN A 66 -8.33 -9.41 -24.21
CA ASN A 66 -8.48 -9.89 -22.84
C ASN A 66 -8.05 -8.77 -21.89
N ILE A 67 -9.01 -8.22 -21.15
CA ILE A 67 -8.74 -7.28 -20.07
C ILE A 67 -8.20 -8.07 -18.86
N TYR A 68 -6.94 -7.86 -18.51
CA TYR A 68 -6.32 -8.51 -17.36
C TYR A 68 -6.41 -7.61 -16.12
N MET A 69 -6.65 -8.19 -14.95
CA MET A 69 -6.67 -7.46 -13.68
C MET A 69 -5.39 -7.72 -12.90
N LEU A 70 -4.50 -6.73 -12.84
CA LEU A 70 -3.24 -6.82 -12.09
C LEU A 70 -3.53 -6.74 -10.60
N LYS A 71 -3.20 -7.80 -9.86
CA LYS A 71 -3.38 -7.85 -8.41
C LYS A 71 -2.12 -7.40 -7.68
N ALA A 72 -2.30 -6.56 -6.66
CA ALA A 72 -1.22 -6.12 -5.79
C ALA A 72 -1.66 -6.20 -4.32
N GLN A 73 -0.74 -6.65 -3.47
CA GLN A 73 -0.87 -6.60 -2.01
C GLN A 73 0.40 -6.04 -1.38
N ARG A 74 0.26 -5.30 -0.29
CA ARG A 74 1.36 -4.65 0.43
C ARG A 74 1.11 -4.71 1.92
N ILE A 75 2.12 -5.12 2.67
CA ILE A 75 2.16 -5.06 4.13
C ILE A 75 3.24 -4.05 4.52
N GLY A 76 3.02 -3.31 5.61
CA GLY A 76 4.01 -2.39 6.14
C GLY A 76 4.00 -2.30 7.65
N LEU A 77 5.19 -2.14 8.21
CA LEU A 77 5.41 -1.86 9.63
C LEU A 77 6.07 -0.51 9.78
N GLN A 78 5.58 0.29 10.72
CA GLN A 78 6.06 1.64 10.99
C GLN A 78 6.41 1.78 12.47
N TRP A 79 7.48 2.52 12.75
CA TRP A 79 7.81 2.98 14.09
C TRP A 79 8.17 4.46 14.01
N GLN A 80 7.61 5.26 14.92
CA GLN A 80 7.93 6.68 15.04
C GLN A 80 8.22 7.03 16.49
N LYS A 81 9.28 7.81 16.70
CA LYS A 81 9.69 8.29 18.03
C LYS A 81 10.08 9.76 17.98
N THR A 82 9.70 10.49 19.02
CA THR A 82 10.16 11.85 19.27
C THR A 82 11.49 11.83 20.00
N LEU A 83 12.43 12.64 19.54
CA LEU A 83 13.78 12.85 20.05
C LEU A 83 13.87 14.24 20.72
N ALA A 84 15.05 14.57 21.27
CA ALA A 84 15.30 15.89 21.85
C ALA A 84 15.10 17.01 20.83
N HIS A 85 14.80 18.23 21.31
CA HIS A 85 14.58 19.41 20.47
C HIS A 85 13.50 19.24 19.39
N ASN A 86 12.46 18.46 19.71
CA ASN A 86 11.29 18.20 18.85
C ASN A 86 11.63 17.53 17.50
N TRP A 87 12.75 16.82 17.43
CA TRP A 87 13.04 15.96 16.28
C TRP A 87 12.15 14.72 16.29
N MET A 88 11.71 14.27 15.13
CA MET A 88 10.93 13.04 14.95
C MET A 88 11.67 12.10 14.02
N LEU A 89 12.00 10.91 14.51
CA LEU A 89 12.54 9.81 13.73
C LEU A 89 11.40 8.85 13.38
N SER A 90 11.28 8.49 12.10
CA SER A 90 10.35 7.46 11.64
C SER A 90 11.08 6.44 10.78
N THR A 91 10.81 5.17 11.02
CA THR A 91 11.28 4.05 10.21
C THR A 91 10.06 3.28 9.74
N THR A 92 10.01 2.96 8.45
CA THR A 92 8.94 2.16 7.86
C THR A 92 9.55 1.12 6.95
N VAL A 93 9.06 -0.11 7.02
CA VAL A 93 9.43 -1.18 6.10
C VAL A 93 8.16 -1.68 5.44
N PHE A 94 8.20 -1.80 4.12
CA PHE A 94 7.12 -2.36 3.34
C PHE A 94 7.58 -3.59 2.57
N VAL A 95 6.70 -4.57 2.46
CA VAL A 95 6.83 -5.72 1.57
C VAL A 95 5.59 -5.77 0.72
N ALA A 96 5.74 -5.81 -0.60
CA ALA A 96 4.65 -5.91 -1.55
C ALA A 96 4.84 -7.12 -2.44
N GLN A 97 3.72 -7.74 -2.82
CA GLN A 97 3.65 -8.74 -3.85
C GLN A 97 2.74 -8.20 -4.95
N GLN A 98 3.29 -8.09 -6.16
CA GLN A 98 2.60 -7.49 -7.29
C GLN A 98 2.68 -8.42 -8.50
N GLU A 99 1.56 -8.58 -9.19
CA GLU A 99 1.50 -9.34 -10.44
C GLU A 99 2.22 -8.60 -11.59
N LEU A 100 2.94 -9.35 -12.43
CA LEU A 100 3.70 -8.79 -13.55
C LEU A 100 2.78 -8.35 -14.69
N SER A 101 3.04 -7.14 -15.20
CA SER A 101 2.33 -6.54 -16.33
C SER A 101 2.58 -7.21 -17.69
N PHE A 102 3.40 -8.25 -17.77
CA PHE A 102 3.69 -8.96 -19.02
C PHE A 102 3.48 -10.47 -18.92
N GLU A 103 3.28 -11.02 -17.72
CA GLU A 103 3.13 -12.47 -17.52
C GLU A 103 2.10 -12.76 -16.42
N HIS A 104 0.92 -13.20 -16.84
CA HIS A 104 -0.21 -13.43 -15.93
C HIS A 104 0.08 -14.57 -14.94
N GLY A 105 -0.29 -14.40 -13.68
CA GLY A 105 -0.06 -15.38 -12.63
C GLY A 105 1.35 -15.35 -12.02
N ASN A 106 2.28 -14.56 -12.58
CA ASN A 106 3.61 -14.38 -12.01
C ASN A 106 3.70 -13.12 -11.16
N TYR A 107 4.35 -13.25 -10.00
CA TYR A 107 4.42 -12.21 -9.00
C TYR A 107 5.86 -11.83 -8.67
N VAL A 108 6.09 -10.54 -8.46
CA VAL A 108 7.34 -10.00 -7.95
C VAL A 108 7.17 -9.56 -6.49
N TRP A 109 8.20 -9.80 -5.69
CA TRP A 109 8.31 -9.30 -4.33
C TRP A 109 9.13 -8.02 -4.30
N ILE A 110 8.60 -6.99 -3.66
CA ILE A 110 9.23 -5.67 -3.55
C ILE A 110 9.37 -5.33 -2.07
N THR A 111 10.60 -5.08 -1.62
CA THR A 111 10.88 -4.62 -0.26
C THR A 111 11.33 -3.16 -0.30
N SER A 112 10.73 -2.31 0.53
CA SER A 112 11.01 -0.87 0.56
C SER A 112 11.20 -0.38 1.99
N PRO A 113 12.45 -0.24 2.46
CA PRO A 113 12.75 0.46 3.70
C PRO A 113 12.71 1.98 3.49
N LEU A 114 12.22 2.71 4.49
CA LEU A 114 12.17 4.16 4.53
C LEU A 114 12.57 4.65 5.92
N VAL A 115 13.49 5.59 5.98
CA VAL A 115 13.86 6.31 7.20
C VAL A 115 13.65 7.79 6.97
N SER A 116 13.02 8.47 7.91
CA SER A 116 12.81 9.91 7.85
C SER A 116 13.16 10.56 9.18
N LEU A 117 13.86 11.68 9.12
CA LEU A 117 14.12 12.56 10.26
C LEU A 117 13.54 13.93 9.93
N ARG A 118 12.60 14.42 10.75
CA ARG A 118 11.97 15.74 10.57
C ARG A 118 11.91 16.51 11.87
N LYS A 119 11.99 17.83 11.81
CA LYS A 119 11.78 18.71 12.97
C LYS A 119 10.30 19.06 13.08
N SER A 120 9.71 18.88 14.26
CA SER A 120 8.38 19.41 14.58
C SER A 120 8.53 20.83 15.10
N PHE A 121 7.74 21.76 14.55
CA PHE A 121 7.60 23.12 15.05
C PHE A 121 6.42 23.21 16.00
#